data_AF-A0A931QHU7-F1
#
_entry.id   AF-A0A931QHU7-F1
#
_cell.length_a   1.000
_cell.length_b   1.000
_cell.length_c   1.000
_cell.angle_alpha   90.00
_cell.angle_beta   90.00
_cell.angle_gamma   90.00
#
_symmetry.space_group_name_H-M   'P 1'
#
loop_
_entity.id
_entity.type
_entity.pdbx_description
1 polymer ?
#
loop_
_entity_poly.entity_id
_entity_poly.type
_entity_poly.pdbx_seq_one_letter_code
_entity_poly.pdbx_strand_id
1 'polypeptide(L)'
;MRAGEVEADDEAPSPATRFIQDCTKSIISRNTSPDLPYNASVNPYRGCEHGCPYCYARTYHEYLDFSAGLEFETKIMVKENAPELLRRELSRPSWKPQVIAMSGVTDPY
;
A
#
# COMPACT_ATOMS: atom_id res chain seq x y z
N MET A 1 29.91 -34.15 -19.15
CA MET A 1 29.82 -33.08 -18.14
C MET A 1 28.36 -32.94 -17.80
N ARG A 2 27.92 -33.53 -16.69
CA ARG A 2 26.52 -33.61 -16.29
C ARG A 2 26.16 -32.29 -15.60
N ALA A 3 25.11 -31.63 -16.07
CA ALA A 3 24.54 -30.45 -15.44
C ALA A 3 24.25 -30.78 -13.97
N GLY A 4 24.74 -29.95 -13.06
CA GLY A 4 24.35 -30.02 -11.65
C GLY A 4 22.90 -29.57 -11.55
N GLU A 5 22.04 -30.49 -11.12
CA GLU A 5 20.67 -30.21 -10.71
C GLU A 5 20.76 -29.28 -9.49
N VAL A 6 20.25 -28.06 -9.62
CA VAL A 6 20.05 -27.19 -8.46
C VAL A 6 18.80 -27.71 -7.78
N GLU A 7 18.98 -28.52 -6.73
CA GLU A 7 17.88 -28.89 -5.84
C GLU A 7 17.32 -27.60 -5.24
N ALA A 8 16.09 -27.26 -5.63
CA ALA A 8 15.35 -26.17 -5.02
C ALA A 8 15.00 -26.59 -3.59
N ASP A 9 15.55 -25.89 -2.61
CA ASP A 9 15.24 -26.06 -1.20
C ASP A 9 13.80 -25.57 -0.95
N ASP A 10 12.85 -26.50 -1.00
CA ASP A 10 11.40 -26.25 -1.09
C ASP A 10 10.73 -25.92 0.26
N GLU A 11 11.48 -25.51 1.30
CA GLU A 11 10.87 -25.31 2.62
C GLU A 11 11.53 -24.20 3.49
N ALA A 12 11.98 -23.11 2.86
CA ALA A 12 12.19 -21.88 3.61
C ALA A 12 10.82 -21.23 3.89
N PRO A 13 10.44 -20.96 5.16
CA PRO A 13 9.18 -20.27 5.46
C PRO A 13 9.16 -18.91 4.77
N SER A 14 7.98 -18.51 4.26
CA SER A 14 7.79 -17.18 3.70
C SER A 14 8.29 -16.12 4.68
N PRO A 15 8.98 -15.07 4.22
CA PRO A 15 9.51 -14.06 5.11
C PRO A 15 8.37 -13.43 5.92
N ALA A 16 8.56 -13.30 7.23
CA ALA A 16 7.53 -12.78 8.11
C ALA A 16 7.24 -11.30 7.82
N THR A 17 5.96 -10.97 7.69
CA THR A 17 5.48 -9.59 7.51
C THR A 17 5.75 -8.76 8.75
N ARG A 18 6.28 -7.56 8.54
CA ARG A 18 6.50 -6.53 9.56
C ARG A 18 5.54 -5.38 9.31
N PHE A 19 4.73 -5.09 10.31
CA PHE A 19 3.87 -3.91 10.32
C PHE A 19 4.63 -2.72 10.91
N ILE A 20 4.70 -1.63 10.15
CA ILE A 20 5.41 -0.41 10.53
C ILE A 20 4.39 0.70 10.66
N GLN A 21 4.42 1.44 11.76
CA GLN A 21 3.47 2.52 11.98
C GLN A 21 3.69 3.66 10.97
N ASP A 22 2.63 4.03 10.25
CA ASP A 22 2.60 5.19 9.36
C ASP A 22 2.25 6.47 10.14
N CYS A 23 3.28 7.22 10.49
CA CYS A 23 3.16 8.45 11.29
C CYS A 23 2.66 9.69 10.52
N THR A 24 2.37 9.58 9.21
CA THR A 24 1.90 10.73 8.41
C THR A 24 0.59 11.30 8.97
N LYS A 25 0.31 12.58 8.73
CA LYS A 25 -0.78 13.31 9.42
C LYS A 25 -2.05 13.51 8.60
N SER A 26 -2.09 12.99 7.37
CA SER A 26 -3.25 12.99 6.48
C SER A 26 -3.63 11.55 6.09
N ILE A 27 -4.83 11.38 5.52
CA ILE A 27 -5.35 10.09 5.02
C ILE A 27 -5.96 10.19 3.61
N ILE A 28 -6.46 11.36 3.21
CA ILE A 28 -7.01 11.57 1.87
C ILE A 28 -5.87 11.99 0.94
N SER A 29 -5.59 11.16 -0.05
CA SER A 29 -4.75 11.50 -1.21
C SER A 29 -5.60 12.16 -2.28
N ARG A 30 -5.02 13.11 -3.02
CA ARG A 30 -5.71 13.83 -4.10
C ARG A 30 -4.99 13.65 -5.42
N ASN A 31 -5.75 13.61 -6.50
CA ASN A 31 -5.24 13.60 -7.86
C ASN A 31 -6.07 14.54 -8.75
N THR A 32 -5.52 14.90 -9.91
CA THR A 32 -6.18 15.71 -10.94
C THR A 32 -6.11 15.02 -12.30
N SER A 33 -6.01 13.69 -12.32
CA SER A 33 -5.89 12.95 -13.57
C SER A 33 -7.23 13.00 -14.31
N PRO A 34 -7.26 13.36 -15.60
CA PRO A 34 -8.49 13.32 -16.38
C PRO A 34 -8.98 11.87 -16.62
N ASP A 35 -8.11 10.88 -16.42
CA ASP A 35 -8.39 9.47 -16.70
C ASP A 35 -9.09 8.74 -15.54
N LEU A 36 -9.14 9.36 -14.36
CA LEU A 36 -9.76 8.77 -13.17
C LEU A 36 -11.14 9.42 -12.89
N PRO A 37 -12.18 8.64 -12.56
CA PRO A 37 -13.50 9.17 -12.26
C PRO A 37 -13.60 9.79 -10.85
N TYR A 38 -12.49 9.92 -10.12
CA TYR A 38 -12.42 10.44 -8.76
C TYR A 38 -11.14 11.26 -8.53
N ASN A 39 -11.25 12.27 -7.68
CA ASN A 39 -10.13 13.15 -7.32
C ASN A 39 -9.59 12.91 -5.91
N ALA A 40 -10.26 12.06 -5.12
CA ALA A 40 -9.90 11.76 -3.74
C ALA A 40 -9.84 10.24 -3.53
N SER A 41 -8.84 9.79 -2.80
CA SER A 41 -8.70 8.38 -2.41
C SER A 41 -8.19 8.22 -0.98
N VAL A 42 -8.44 7.05 -0.40
CA VAL A 42 -8.03 6.68 0.95
C VAL A 42 -7.39 5.29 0.92
N ASN A 43 -6.22 5.16 1.54
CA ASN A 43 -5.53 3.89 1.74
C ASN A 43 -5.09 3.81 3.22
N PRO A 44 -5.67 2.91 4.03
CA PRO A 44 -5.33 2.77 5.45
C PRO A 44 -3.93 2.18 5.69
N TYR A 45 -3.32 1.61 4.66
CA TYR A 45 -1.98 1.06 4.74
C TYR A 45 -1.25 1.22 3.41
N ARG A 46 -0.01 0.74 3.31
CA ARG A 46 0.80 0.69 2.08
C ARG A 46 1.66 -0.57 2.09
N GLY A 47 1.75 -1.28 0.96
CA GLY A 47 2.28 -2.65 0.89
C GLY A 47 1.15 -3.69 0.88
N CYS A 48 1.43 -4.93 0.50
CA CYS A 48 0.41 -6.01 0.46
C CYS A 48 1.04 -7.40 0.50
N GLU A 49 0.62 -8.24 1.45
CA GLU A 49 1.15 -9.61 1.64
C GLU A 49 0.88 -10.53 0.44
N HIS A 50 -0.09 -10.18 -0.44
CA HIS A 50 -0.38 -10.96 -1.64
C HIS A 50 0.82 -11.03 -2.60
N GLY A 51 1.62 -9.95 -2.68
CA GLY A 51 2.84 -9.99 -3.47
C GLY A 51 2.63 -10.21 -4.99
N CYS A 52 1.53 -9.72 -5.60
CA CYS A 52 1.33 -9.89 -7.05
C CYS A 52 2.53 -9.30 -7.84
N PRO A 53 3.18 -10.05 -8.73
CA PRO A 53 4.34 -9.56 -9.49
C PRO A 53 3.99 -8.39 -10.43
N TYR A 54 2.72 -8.28 -10.82
CA TYR A 54 2.19 -7.21 -11.68
C TYR A 54 1.57 -6.04 -10.90
N CYS A 55 1.71 -5.99 -9.58
CA CYS A 55 1.10 -4.93 -8.78
C CYS A 55 1.79 -3.58 -9.06
N TYR A 56 1.04 -2.64 -9.63
CA TYR A 56 1.57 -1.31 -9.97
C TYR A 56 1.97 -0.50 -8.72
N ALA A 57 1.35 -0.76 -7.57
CA ALA A 57 1.60 -0.06 -6.32
C ALA A 57 2.98 -0.36 -5.72
N ARG A 58 3.68 -1.40 -6.21
CA ARG A 58 5.04 -1.77 -5.76
C ARG A 58 6.03 -0.62 -5.87
N THR A 59 5.94 0.17 -6.93
CA THR A 59 6.84 1.32 -7.14
C THR A 59 6.70 2.40 -6.06
N TYR A 60 5.56 2.45 -5.36
CA TYR A 60 5.35 3.45 -4.31
C TYR A 60 6.14 3.16 -3.03
N HIS A 61 6.59 1.92 -2.83
CA HIS A 61 7.48 1.56 -1.72
C HIS A 61 8.88 2.15 -1.86
N GLU A 62 9.32 2.44 -3.08
CA GLU A 62 10.61 3.08 -3.33
C GLU A 62 10.64 4.53 -2.80
N TYR A 63 9.50 5.21 -2.75
CA TYR A 63 9.39 6.52 -2.09
C TYR A 63 9.51 6.46 -0.56
N LEU A 64 9.52 5.26 0.02
CA LEU A 64 9.68 5.00 1.45
C LEU A 64 11.07 4.43 1.78
N ASP A 65 12.00 4.50 0.83
CA ASP A 65 13.33 3.87 0.91
C ASP A 65 13.25 2.34 1.11
N PHE A 66 12.18 1.71 0.62
CA PHE A 66 12.03 0.26 0.56
C PHE A 66 12.09 -0.23 -0.89
N SER A 67 12.52 -1.47 -1.10
CA SER A 67 12.46 -2.09 -2.42
C SER A 67 11.02 -2.37 -2.86
N ALA A 68 10.77 -2.22 -4.17
CA ALA A 68 9.54 -2.64 -4.84
C ALA A 68 9.37 -4.19 -4.90
N GLY A 69 10.40 -4.95 -4.49
CA GLY A 69 10.42 -6.40 -4.46
C GLY A 69 9.84 -6.97 -3.17
N LEU A 70 10.64 -7.78 -2.45
CA LEU A 70 10.21 -8.47 -1.23
C LEU A 70 9.74 -7.52 -0.12
N GLU A 71 10.25 -6.29 -0.05
CA GLU A 71 9.83 -5.36 1.00
C GLU A 71 8.41 -4.81 0.80
N PHE A 72 7.88 -4.84 -0.43
CA PHE A 72 6.46 -4.48 -0.66
C PHE A 72 5.50 -5.46 0.02
N GLU A 73 5.82 -6.75 0.01
CA GLU A 73 4.98 -7.81 0.57
C GLU A 73 5.32 -8.16 2.02
N THR A 74 6.50 -7.73 2.52
CA THR A 74 6.96 -8.05 3.88
C THR A 74 7.07 -6.84 4.82
N LYS A 75 6.99 -5.60 4.31
CA LYS A 75 6.98 -4.38 5.14
C LYS A 75 5.73 -3.57 4.83
N ILE A 76 4.71 -3.70 5.68
CA ILE A 76 3.43 -3.01 5.50
C ILE A 76 3.37 -1.79 6.41
N MET A 77 3.22 -0.62 5.81
CA MET A 77 3.02 0.63 6.54
C MET A 77 1.55 0.74 6.93
N VAL A 78 1.25 0.78 8.23
CA VAL A 78 -0.12 0.78 8.74
C VAL A 78 -0.46 2.13 9.39
N LYS A 79 -1.53 2.76 8.92
CA LYS A 79 -2.05 4.00 9.47
C LYS A 79 -3.15 3.69 10.49
N GLU A 80 -2.73 3.31 11.69
CA GLU A 80 -3.62 2.91 12.77
C GLU A 80 -4.68 3.98 13.14
N ASN A 81 -4.33 5.25 12.98
CA ASN A 81 -5.22 6.39 13.23
C ASN A 81 -6.03 6.82 11.99
N ALA A 82 -6.11 6.01 10.93
CA ALA A 82 -6.84 6.33 9.71
C ALA A 82 -8.30 6.75 9.96
N PRO A 83 -9.09 6.09 10.85
CA PRO A 83 -10.47 6.49 11.12
C PRO A 83 -10.57 7.91 11.70
N GLU A 84 -9.70 8.26 12.66
CA GLU A 84 -9.66 9.57 13.31
C GLU A 84 -9.26 10.65 12.32
N LEU A 85 -8.23 10.38 11.51
CA LEU A 85 -7.79 11.28 10.44
C LEU A 85 -8.92 11.52 9.43
N LEU A 86 -9.63 10.47 9.02
CA LEU A 86 -10.67 10.56 8.01
C LEU A 86 -11.86 11.37 8.54
N ARG A 87 -12.33 11.09 9.76
CA ARG A 87 -13.37 11.88 10.42
C ARG A 87 -12.98 13.36 10.47
N ARG A 88 -11.76 13.65 10.92
CA ARG A 88 -11.26 15.03 11.00
C ARG A 88 -11.25 15.73 9.64
N GLU A 89 -10.80 15.07 8.57
CA GLU A 89 -10.79 15.66 7.22
C GLU A 89 -12.20 15.90 6.67
N LEU A 90 -13.11 14.93 6.83
CA LEU A 90 -14.49 15.03 6.34
C LEU A 90 -15.33 16.06 7.11
N SER A 91 -15.01 16.31 8.38
CA SER A 91 -15.70 17.32 9.20
C SER A 91 -15.23 18.76 8.94
N ARG A 92 -14.22 18.99 8.08
CA ARG A 92 -13.75 20.35 7.79
C ARG A 92 -14.83 21.12 7.01
N PRO A 93 -15.12 22.40 7.34
CA PRO A 93 -16.03 23.23 6.56
C PRO A 93 -15.60 23.40 5.08
N SER A 94 -14.30 23.25 4.80
CA SER A 94 -13.74 23.29 3.46
C SER A 94 -13.95 22.00 2.65
N TRP A 95 -14.38 20.91 3.29
CA TRP A 95 -14.60 19.64 2.60
C TRP A 95 -15.84 19.76 1.70
N LYS A 96 -15.66 19.41 0.42
CA LYS A 96 -16.74 19.30 -0.54
C LYS A 96 -17.05 17.81 -0.75
N PRO A 97 -18.27 17.35 -0.45
CA PRO A 97 -18.68 15.97 -0.70
C PRO A 97 -18.37 15.57 -2.14
N GLN A 98 -17.66 14.45 -2.29
CA GLN A 98 -17.22 13.89 -3.56
C GLN A 98 -16.95 12.40 -3.40
N VAL A 99 -16.82 11.68 -4.51
CA VAL A 99 -16.42 10.27 -4.51
C VAL A 99 -15.03 10.13 -3.87
N ILE A 100 -14.89 9.18 -2.96
CA ILE A 100 -13.62 8.76 -2.38
C ILE A 100 -13.37 7.32 -2.79
N ALA A 101 -12.37 7.10 -3.63
CA ALA A 101 -11.93 5.74 -3.95
C ALA A 101 -11.20 5.14 -2.74
N MET A 102 -11.57 3.94 -2.35
CA MET A 102 -10.91 3.23 -1.25
C MET A 102 -10.01 2.14 -1.82
N SER A 103 -8.84 1.96 -1.20
CA SER A 103 -7.92 0.87 -1.52
C SER A 103 -7.51 0.84 -3.00
N GLY A 104 -7.17 2.02 -3.54
CA GLY A 104 -6.66 2.12 -4.90
C GLY A 104 -5.29 1.46 -5.06
N VAL A 105 -4.44 1.56 -4.02
CA VAL A 105 -3.04 1.09 -4.02
C VAL A 105 -2.76 0.07 -2.92
N THR A 106 -3.83 -0.47 -2.32
CA THR A 106 -3.83 -1.47 -1.24
C THR A 106 -4.97 -2.44 -1.44
N ASP A 107 -4.99 -3.54 -0.68
CA ASP A 107 -6.04 -4.58 -0.79
C ASP A 107 -7.12 -4.41 0.33
N PRO A 108 -8.40 -4.25 0.02
CA PRO A 108 -9.43 -4.15 1.07
C PRO A 108 -9.80 -5.49 1.72
N TYR A 109 -9.28 -6.63 1.23
CA TYR A 109 -9.63 -7.98 1.69
C TYR A 109 -8.53 -8.62 2.54
#